data_AF-A0A1B2LZF5-F1
#
_entry.id   AF-A0A1B2LZF5-F1
#
_cell.length_a   1.000
_cell.length_b   1.000
_cell.length_c   1.000
_cell.angle_alpha   90.00
_cell.angle_beta   90.00
_cell.angle_gamma   90.00
#
_symmetry.space_group_name_H-M   'P 1'
#
loop_
_entity.id
_entity.type
_entity.pdbx_description
1 polymer ?
#
loop_
_entity_poly.entity_id
_entity_poly.type
_entity_poly.pdbx_seq_one_letter_code
_entity_poly.pdbx_strand_id
1 'polypeptide(L)'
;MPRFVLADHVLFEECLYYLRSDLYNKNQEFQFGEKQPSFSCISTTFEISKPWKLADFTIQPSISISLPASYKSLFSFLENPNWILNKLSTQPHLFGEILSTLVSFVTLTPVKSPRNGYGLEFNDINNIPQHCIDEVALTLPFLAAGPGAHISLLKTDEEDCFILELNELIENLKTISEKNYVIFLQSIRLLQLSLVFKRDDFGLAYLLLISAIEAVAQNNKNSLKVERNIDTRLKESHWQELTKGDPSLEELFAEYKRIRHANDKKALTDIFTDFIFEFAPPEIWENIVISRYDWNEYPYDSSSEFHPSKMQKNDLISIIKKTYAYRSGFVHAGKQPPHTDPQSIYNKFFETIQFSETQDKTIEKLVTPTYELMLGIAKTSISQWLLTLQKY
;
A
#
# COMPACT_ATOMS: atom_id res chain seq x y z
N MET A 1 6.36 21.26 20.50
CA MET A 1 5.37 22.21 19.94
C MET A 1 4.22 21.40 19.36
N PRO A 2 2.94 21.72 19.63
CA PRO A 2 1.82 21.03 18.99
C PRO A 2 1.85 21.32 17.48
N ARG A 3 1.82 20.27 16.67
CA ARG A 3 1.96 20.36 15.22
C ARG A 3 0.58 20.26 14.56
N PHE A 4 0.20 21.29 13.80
CA PHE A 4 -1.01 21.27 12.99
C PHE A 4 -0.74 20.60 11.63
N VAL A 5 -0.35 19.33 11.60
CA VAL A 5 -0.41 18.56 10.34
C VAL A 5 -1.81 18.01 10.21
N LEU A 6 -2.60 18.62 9.32
CA LEU A 6 -4.00 18.26 9.15
C LEU A 6 -4.20 17.13 8.11
N ALA A 7 -3.19 16.80 7.29
CA ALA A 7 -3.35 15.86 6.17
C ALA A 7 -2.22 14.81 6.05
N ASP A 8 -2.60 13.58 5.74
CA ASP A 8 -1.71 12.40 5.67
C ASP A 8 -0.63 12.52 4.58
N HIS A 9 -0.93 13.20 3.46
CA HIS A 9 0.03 13.38 2.37
C HIS A 9 1.22 14.27 2.78
N VAL A 10 0.97 15.34 3.55
CA VAL A 10 2.03 16.23 4.06
C VAL A 10 2.91 15.49 5.06
N LEU A 11 2.29 14.70 5.95
CA LEU A 11 3.02 13.89 6.92
C LEU A 11 3.94 12.91 6.20
N PHE A 12 3.42 12.16 5.23
CA PHE A 12 4.19 11.11 4.57
C PHE A 12 5.33 11.66 3.71
N GLU A 13 5.15 12.79 3.03
CA GLU A 13 6.22 13.43 2.25
C GLU A 13 7.45 13.76 3.11
N GLU A 14 7.25 14.16 4.36
CA GLU A 14 8.35 14.45 5.29
C GLU A 14 8.97 13.19 5.86
N CYS A 15 8.15 12.15 6.08
CA CYS A 15 8.61 10.86 6.54
C CYS A 15 9.63 10.24 5.57
N LEU A 16 9.53 10.51 4.26
CA LEU A 16 10.41 9.95 3.22
C LEU A 16 11.90 10.16 3.52
N TYR A 17 12.27 11.19 4.27
CA TYR A 17 13.67 11.49 4.53
C TYR A 17 14.25 10.74 5.75
N TYR A 18 13.44 10.03 6.54
CA TYR A 18 13.88 9.49 7.84
C TYR A 18 14.60 8.13 7.75
N LEU A 19 14.31 7.29 6.75
CA LEU A 19 14.91 5.95 6.64
C LEU A 19 16.39 5.99 6.23
N ARG A 20 16.80 7.02 5.48
CA ARG A 20 18.12 7.09 4.82
C ARG A 20 18.92 8.26 5.35
N SER A 21 20.13 8.01 5.83
CA SER A 21 20.97 9.04 6.44
C SER A 21 21.39 10.14 5.45
N ASP A 22 21.64 9.80 4.18
CA ASP A 22 21.99 10.77 3.13
C ASP A 22 20.82 11.72 2.82
N LEU A 23 19.60 11.19 2.71
CA LEU A 23 18.39 11.97 2.47
C LEU A 23 17.98 12.78 3.70
N TYR A 24 18.10 12.20 4.90
CA TYR A 24 17.84 12.88 6.16
C TYR A 24 18.72 14.13 6.28
N ASN A 25 20.04 13.97 6.09
CA ASN A 25 20.99 15.07 6.22
C ASN A 25 20.79 16.16 5.16
N LYS A 26 20.37 15.79 3.94
CA LYS A 26 20.03 16.73 2.86
C LYS A 26 18.85 17.64 3.23
N ASN A 27 17.89 17.14 4.00
CA ASN A 27 16.66 17.86 4.35
C ASN A 27 16.70 18.61 5.70
N GLN A 28 17.85 18.61 6.39
CA GLN A 28 18.01 19.27 7.69
C GLN A 28 18.69 20.64 7.49
N GLU A 29 17.89 21.71 7.46
CA GLU A 29 18.41 23.05 7.16
C GLU A 29 19.27 23.65 8.29
N PHE A 30 19.05 23.31 9.57
CA PHE A 30 19.88 23.83 10.67
C PHE A 30 19.90 22.88 11.88
N GLN A 31 21.09 22.52 12.36
CA GLN A 31 21.26 21.61 13.50
C GLN A 31 21.58 22.40 14.78
N PHE A 32 20.59 22.60 15.64
CA PHE A 32 20.77 23.15 16.99
C PHE A 32 20.26 22.17 18.05
N GLY A 33 20.97 22.06 19.16
CA GLY A 33 20.58 21.25 20.33
C GLY A 33 21.53 20.10 20.66
N GLU A 34 21.38 19.58 21.88
CA GLU A 34 22.11 18.38 22.34
C GLU A 34 21.63 17.14 21.58
N LYS A 35 22.57 16.23 21.32
CA LYS A 35 22.28 14.95 20.65
C LYS A 35 21.73 13.98 21.69
N GLN A 36 20.41 13.89 21.80
CA GLN A 36 19.76 12.86 22.62
C GLN A 36 19.23 11.72 21.72
N PRO A 37 19.23 10.47 22.23
CA PRO A 37 18.51 9.37 21.60
C PRO A 37 17.07 9.78 21.31
N SER A 38 16.51 9.23 20.24
CA SER A 38 15.11 9.45 19.91
C SER A 38 14.42 8.12 19.69
N PHE A 39 13.11 8.10 19.94
CA PHE A 39 12.33 6.88 19.95
C PHE A 39 11.15 6.99 18.99
N SER A 40 10.78 5.84 18.44
CA SER A 40 9.55 5.67 17.66
C SER A 40 8.79 4.47 18.19
N CYS A 41 7.54 4.35 17.75
CA CYS A 41 6.69 3.23 18.07
C CYS A 41 5.91 2.79 16.83
N ILE A 42 5.75 1.49 16.65
CA ILE A 42 4.83 0.92 15.68
C ILE A 42 3.75 0.12 16.42
N SER A 43 2.53 0.18 15.92
CA SER A 43 1.40 -0.62 16.38
C SER A 43 1.01 -1.63 15.31
N THR A 44 0.93 -2.89 15.71
CA THR A 44 0.69 -4.05 14.85
C THR A 44 -0.63 -4.71 15.25
N THR A 45 -1.23 -5.51 14.36
CA THR A 45 -2.34 -6.40 14.73
C THR A 45 -1.86 -7.79 15.16
N PHE A 46 -0.54 -8.01 15.18
CA PHE A 46 0.12 -9.26 15.52
C PHE A 46 1.24 -9.01 16.54
N GLU A 47 1.57 -10.03 17.32
CA GLU A 47 2.59 -9.95 18.36
C GLU A 47 3.98 -10.17 17.78
N ILE A 48 4.88 -9.21 18.01
CA ILE A 48 6.32 -9.37 17.81
C ILE A 48 6.86 -10.06 19.05
N SER A 49 7.22 -11.33 18.93
CA SER A 49 7.56 -12.17 20.09
C SER A 49 9.00 -12.00 20.54
N LYS A 50 9.87 -11.55 19.62
CA LYS A 50 11.31 -11.39 19.85
C LYS A 50 11.83 -10.09 19.24
N PRO A 51 13.00 -9.58 19.66
CA PRO A 51 13.56 -8.38 19.06
C PRO A 51 13.88 -8.59 17.58
N TRP A 52 13.34 -7.74 16.69
CA TRP A 52 13.71 -7.73 15.28
C TRP A 52 14.94 -6.86 15.11
N LYS A 53 16.11 -7.50 15.04
CA LYS A 53 17.39 -6.83 14.84
C LYS A 53 17.55 -6.50 13.36
N LEU A 54 17.50 -5.21 13.05
CA LEU A 54 17.71 -4.66 11.71
C LEU A 54 19.05 -3.93 11.70
N ALA A 55 19.57 -3.60 10.51
CA ALA A 55 20.93 -3.07 10.36
C ALA A 55 21.26 -1.86 11.27
N ASP A 56 20.35 -0.89 11.37
CA ASP A 56 20.59 0.38 12.07
C ASP A 56 19.72 0.61 13.31
N PHE A 57 18.79 -0.30 13.61
CA PHE A 57 17.83 -0.17 14.71
C PHE A 57 17.24 -1.54 15.09
N THR A 58 16.55 -1.60 16.23
CA THR A 58 15.89 -2.83 16.70
C THR A 58 14.46 -2.54 17.11
N ILE A 59 13.52 -3.30 16.56
CA ILE A 59 12.12 -3.27 17.00
C ILE A 59 12.02 -4.20 18.21
N GLN A 60 11.60 -3.66 19.35
CA GLN A 60 11.46 -4.44 20.58
C GLN A 60 10.22 -5.36 20.53
N PRO A 61 10.19 -6.42 21.35
CA PRO A 61 9.00 -7.24 21.53
C PRO A 61 7.75 -6.40 21.83
N SER A 62 6.59 -6.88 21.39
CA SER A 62 5.34 -6.15 21.56
C SER A 62 4.94 -6.06 23.03
N ILE A 63 4.52 -4.87 23.44
CA ILE A 63 3.75 -4.65 24.67
C ILE A 63 2.28 -4.83 24.32
N SER A 64 1.60 -5.66 25.12
CA SER A 64 0.19 -6.00 24.92
C SER A 64 -0.67 -5.36 26.00
N ILE A 65 -1.58 -4.47 25.59
CA ILE A 65 -2.55 -3.83 26.48
C ILE A 65 -3.97 -4.24 26.08
N SER A 66 -4.71 -4.78 27.03
CA SER A 66 -6.15 -5.04 26.88
C SER A 66 -6.93 -3.76 27.16
N LEU A 67 -7.81 -3.39 26.25
CA LEU A 67 -8.67 -2.21 26.37
C LEU A 67 -10.14 -2.63 26.57
N PRO A 68 -11.03 -1.71 26.98
CA PRO A 68 -12.44 -2.02 27.16
C PRO A 68 -13.08 -2.69 25.93
N ALA A 69 -14.11 -3.50 26.18
CA ALA A 69 -14.73 -4.40 25.21
C ALA A 69 -13.73 -5.45 24.67
N SER A 70 -13.73 -5.69 23.35
CA SER A 70 -12.87 -6.67 22.69
C SER A 70 -11.66 -6.03 22.00
N TYR A 71 -11.26 -4.83 22.45
CA TYR A 71 -10.14 -4.11 21.86
C TYR A 71 -8.82 -4.48 22.53
N LYS A 72 -7.76 -4.56 21.72
CA LYS A 72 -6.38 -4.79 22.16
C LYS A 72 -5.49 -3.77 21.46
N SER A 73 -4.42 -3.37 22.14
CA SER A 73 -3.34 -2.63 21.55
C SER A 73 -2.06 -3.45 21.66
N LEU A 74 -1.39 -3.64 20.52
CA LEU A 74 -0.06 -4.22 20.44
C LEU A 74 0.84 -3.15 19.85
N PHE A 75 1.93 -2.86 20.54
CA PHE A 75 2.89 -1.87 20.08
C PHE A 75 4.30 -2.23 20.49
N SER A 76 5.24 -1.86 19.63
CA SER A 76 6.66 -2.11 19.78
C SER A 76 7.41 -0.79 19.68
N PHE A 77 8.17 -0.48 20.71
CA PHE A 77 9.07 0.66 20.71
C PHE A 77 10.38 0.31 20.01
N LEU A 78 11.05 1.35 19.52
CA LEU A 78 12.38 1.25 18.96
C LEU A 78 13.17 2.53 19.26
N GLU A 79 14.48 2.36 19.41
CA GLU A 79 15.42 3.47 19.34
C GLU A 79 15.67 3.74 17.86
N ASN A 80 15.53 5.01 17.46
CA ASN A 80 15.74 5.40 16.08
C ASN A 80 17.24 5.31 15.73
N PRO A 81 17.57 5.18 14.43
CA PRO A 81 18.96 5.23 13.98
C PRO A 81 19.70 6.49 14.44
N ASN A 82 21.02 6.38 14.60
CA ASN A 82 21.86 7.41 15.20
C ASN A 82 21.87 8.78 14.46
N TRP A 83 21.41 8.83 13.21
CA TRP A 83 21.24 10.08 12.46
C TRP A 83 19.95 10.82 12.83
N ILE A 84 18.95 10.11 13.38
CA ILE A 84 17.67 10.64 13.84
C ILE A 84 17.78 10.91 15.34
N LEU A 85 18.16 12.14 15.67
CA LEU A 85 18.38 12.56 17.05
C LEU A 85 17.25 13.45 17.51
N ASN A 86 16.92 13.39 18.81
CA ASN A 86 15.88 14.23 19.39
C ASN A 86 16.43 15.65 19.52
N LYS A 87 15.96 16.56 18.65
CA LYS A 87 16.28 17.99 18.63
C LYS A 87 15.00 18.81 18.65
N LEU A 88 15.09 20.06 19.10
CA LEU A 88 13.96 20.99 19.20
C LEU A 88 13.13 21.16 17.91
N SER A 89 13.73 20.94 16.73
CA SER A 89 13.09 21.07 15.42
C SER A 89 12.83 19.75 14.69
N THR A 90 13.29 18.61 15.22
CA THR A 90 13.13 17.30 14.55
C THR A 90 11.87 16.60 15.00
N GLN A 91 11.29 15.77 14.13
CA GLN A 91 10.08 15.00 14.42
C GLN A 91 10.41 13.51 14.36
N PRO A 92 11.11 12.95 15.38
CA PRO A 92 11.65 11.59 15.33
C PRO A 92 10.59 10.51 15.12
N HIS A 93 9.35 10.74 15.57
CA HIS A 93 8.21 9.84 15.36
C HIS A 93 7.88 9.56 13.88
N LEU A 94 8.29 10.44 12.94
CA LEU A 94 8.11 10.24 11.50
C LEU A 94 8.88 9.01 10.97
N PHE A 95 9.94 8.59 11.68
CA PHE A 95 10.61 7.33 11.38
C PHE A 95 9.68 6.13 11.61
N GLY A 96 8.90 6.14 12.69
CA GLY A 96 7.88 5.14 12.98
C GLY A 96 6.83 5.02 11.88
N GLU A 97 6.43 6.14 11.25
CA GLU A 97 5.50 6.13 10.12
C GLU A 97 6.06 5.41 8.88
N ILE A 98 7.30 5.70 8.47
CA ILE A 98 7.94 4.94 7.38
C ILE A 98 8.08 3.48 7.75
N LEU A 99 8.55 3.19 8.97
CA LEU A 99 8.75 1.83 9.42
C LEU A 99 7.43 1.04 9.42
N SER A 100 6.34 1.64 9.90
CA SER A 100 5.01 1.04 9.86
C SER A 100 4.59 0.69 8.42
N THR A 101 4.95 1.53 7.45
CA THR A 101 4.68 1.30 6.03
C THR A 101 5.45 0.07 5.52
N LEU A 102 6.73 -0.03 5.85
CA LEU A 102 7.59 -1.16 5.45
C LEU A 102 7.13 -2.47 6.10
N VAL A 103 6.87 -2.46 7.41
CA VAL A 103 6.40 -3.64 8.14
C VAL A 103 5.03 -4.07 7.62
N SER A 104 4.13 -3.13 7.33
CA SER A 104 2.82 -3.44 6.73
C SER A 104 2.95 -4.07 5.34
N PHE A 105 3.88 -3.57 4.51
CA PHE A 105 4.14 -4.11 3.18
C PHE A 105 4.71 -5.54 3.23
N VAL A 106 5.66 -5.81 4.13
CA VAL A 106 6.27 -7.14 4.29
C VAL A 106 5.26 -8.15 4.85
N THR A 107 4.55 -7.77 5.92
CA THR A 107 3.63 -8.68 6.62
C THR A 107 2.27 -8.81 5.96
N LEU A 108 1.91 -7.90 5.06
CA LEU A 108 0.56 -7.76 4.50
C LEU A 108 -0.53 -7.59 5.56
N THR A 109 -0.17 -7.06 6.72
CA THR A 109 -1.09 -6.73 7.81
C THR A 109 -1.09 -5.23 8.07
N PRO A 110 -2.18 -4.66 8.60
CA PRO A 110 -2.20 -3.25 8.95
C PRO A 110 -1.24 -2.97 10.12
N VAL A 111 -0.29 -2.09 9.86
CA VAL A 111 0.65 -1.57 10.87
C VAL A 111 0.59 -0.05 10.81
N LYS A 112 0.67 0.61 11.95
CA LYS A 112 0.53 2.06 12.09
C LYS A 112 1.57 2.62 13.05
N SER A 113 1.69 3.93 13.13
CA SER A 113 2.55 4.62 14.09
C SER A 113 1.79 5.81 14.69
N PRO A 114 2.13 6.27 15.91
CA PRO A 114 1.59 7.53 16.43
C PRO A 114 1.94 8.70 15.50
N ARG A 115 0.93 9.47 15.10
CA ARG A 115 1.08 10.65 14.21
C ARG A 115 1.76 11.85 14.88
N ASN A 116 2.03 11.76 16.17
CA ASN A 116 2.67 12.80 16.95
C ASN A 116 3.71 12.17 17.89
N GLY A 117 4.59 13.01 18.43
CA GLY A 117 5.63 12.58 19.36
C GLY A 117 5.15 12.36 20.80
N TYR A 118 3.85 12.51 21.09
CA TYR A 118 3.37 12.32 22.45
C TYR A 118 3.48 10.84 22.83
N GLY A 119 3.87 10.56 24.07
CA GLY A 119 4.21 9.22 24.53
C GLY A 119 5.55 8.65 24.01
N LEU A 120 6.37 9.46 23.31
CA LEU A 120 7.70 9.07 22.83
C LEU A 120 8.85 9.84 23.51
N GLU A 121 8.54 10.60 24.57
CA GLU A 121 9.49 11.40 25.33
C GLU A 121 10.00 10.62 26.55
N PHE A 122 11.06 9.83 26.34
CA PHE A 122 11.78 9.12 27.40
C PHE A 122 13.25 8.95 27.02
N ASN A 123 14.09 8.48 27.96
CA ASN A 123 15.55 8.40 27.77
C ASN A 123 16.08 6.98 27.57
N ASP A 124 15.34 5.96 28.00
CA ASP A 124 15.78 4.57 27.98
C ASP A 124 14.63 3.66 27.54
N ILE A 125 14.86 2.92 26.45
CA ILE A 125 13.89 1.97 25.89
C ILE A 125 13.59 0.79 26.83
N ASN A 126 14.48 0.50 27.76
CA ASN A 126 14.28 -0.58 28.74
C ASN A 126 13.44 -0.12 29.94
N ASN A 127 13.17 1.18 30.07
CA ASN A 127 12.43 1.77 31.17
C ASN A 127 11.44 2.83 30.68
N ILE A 128 10.46 2.38 29.89
CA ILE A 128 9.42 3.25 29.32
C ILE A 128 8.40 3.61 30.41
N PRO A 129 8.16 4.90 30.67
CA PRO A 129 7.16 5.34 31.65
C PRO A 129 5.74 4.85 31.31
N GLN A 130 4.95 4.51 32.34
CA GLN A 130 3.57 4.02 32.14
C GLN A 130 2.68 5.01 31.37
N HIS A 131 2.83 6.31 31.59
CA HIS A 131 2.02 7.30 30.88
C HIS A 131 2.28 7.28 29.36
N CYS A 132 3.50 6.99 28.92
CA CYS A 132 3.83 6.81 27.51
C CYS A 132 3.14 5.58 26.92
N ILE A 133 3.15 4.48 27.69
CA ILE A 133 2.48 3.22 27.32
C ILE A 133 0.96 3.46 27.17
N ASP A 134 0.35 4.12 28.15
CA ASP A 134 -1.09 4.40 28.16
C ASP A 134 -1.50 5.32 27.00
N GLU A 135 -0.70 6.35 26.72
CA GLU A 135 -0.93 7.28 25.62
C GLU A 135 -0.88 6.57 24.26
N VAL A 136 0.17 5.79 24.01
CA VAL A 136 0.31 5.03 22.76
C VAL A 136 -0.80 3.98 22.63
N ALA A 137 -1.14 3.28 23.72
CA ALA A 137 -2.15 2.22 23.71
C ALA A 137 -3.51 2.70 23.18
N LEU A 138 -3.90 3.94 23.50
CA LEU A 138 -5.17 4.53 23.11
C LEU A 138 -5.20 5.05 21.67
N THR A 139 -4.04 5.24 21.02
CA THR A 139 -4.00 5.83 19.68
C THR A 139 -4.51 4.88 18.60
N LEU A 140 -4.18 3.58 18.70
CA LEU A 140 -4.33 2.63 17.58
C LEU A 140 -4.81 1.24 18.00
N PRO A 141 -5.95 1.12 18.72
CA PRO A 141 -6.48 -0.19 19.09
C PRO A 141 -7.03 -0.96 17.88
N PHE A 142 -7.00 -2.29 17.96
CA PHE A 142 -7.66 -3.17 17.01
C PHE A 142 -8.62 -4.14 17.71
N LEU A 143 -9.58 -4.68 16.95
CA LEU A 143 -10.54 -5.64 17.45
C LEU A 143 -9.87 -7.01 17.56
N ALA A 144 -9.74 -7.53 18.79
CA ALA A 144 -9.12 -8.82 19.07
C ALA A 144 -10.12 -10.00 19.10
N ALA A 145 -11.42 -9.72 19.22
CA ALA A 145 -12.46 -10.75 19.20
C ALA A 145 -13.77 -10.25 18.58
N GLY A 146 -14.46 -11.13 17.85
CA GLY A 146 -15.72 -10.85 17.16
C GLY A 146 -15.58 -10.76 15.63
N PRO A 147 -16.66 -10.46 14.90
CA PRO A 147 -16.62 -10.28 13.46
C PRO A 147 -15.63 -9.19 13.05
N GLY A 148 -14.72 -9.51 12.13
CA GLY A 148 -13.65 -8.60 11.70
C GLY A 148 -12.47 -8.48 12.67
N ALA A 149 -12.34 -9.39 13.64
CA ALA A 149 -11.17 -9.47 14.50
C ALA A 149 -9.91 -9.93 13.76
N HIS A 150 -8.74 -9.54 14.29
CA HIS A 150 -7.43 -9.98 13.78
C HIS A 150 -6.88 -11.14 14.60
N ILE A 151 -6.27 -12.12 13.92
CA ILE A 151 -5.45 -13.15 14.56
C ILE A 151 -4.13 -12.48 14.93
N SER A 152 -3.82 -12.43 16.23
CA SER A 152 -2.63 -11.72 16.71
C SER A 152 -1.39 -12.60 16.87
N LEU A 153 -1.50 -13.92 16.70
CA LEU A 153 -0.39 -14.85 16.86
C LEU A 153 0.30 -15.09 15.52
N LEU A 154 1.62 -14.89 15.48
CA LEU A 154 2.49 -15.34 14.39
C LEU A 154 3.11 -16.69 14.73
N LYS A 155 3.30 -17.55 13.73
CA LYS A 155 4.18 -18.72 13.88
C LYS A 155 5.64 -18.24 13.89
N THR A 156 6.51 -18.90 14.65
CA THR A 156 7.93 -18.50 14.77
C THR A 156 8.63 -18.41 13.41
N ASP A 157 8.38 -19.38 12.53
CA ASP A 157 8.99 -19.42 11.19
C ASP A 157 8.48 -18.26 10.29
N GLU A 158 7.23 -17.83 10.46
CA GLU A 158 6.67 -16.67 9.74
C GLU A 158 7.34 -15.37 10.20
N GLU A 159 7.55 -15.23 11.51
CA GLU A 159 8.23 -14.07 12.08
C GLU A 159 9.68 -13.96 11.58
N ASP A 160 10.42 -15.08 11.50
CA ASP A 160 11.77 -15.10 10.94
C ASP A 160 11.81 -14.70 9.46
N CYS A 161 10.85 -15.18 8.66
CA CYS A 161 10.70 -14.75 7.27
C CYS A 161 10.46 -13.23 7.15
N PHE A 162 9.62 -12.65 8.02
CA PHE A 162 9.38 -11.21 8.00
C PHE A 162 10.62 -10.40 8.37
N ILE A 163 11.41 -10.85 9.36
CA ILE A 163 12.66 -10.18 9.74
C ILE A 163 13.65 -10.16 8.56
N LEU A 164 13.79 -11.29 7.87
CA LEU A 164 14.68 -11.41 6.69
C LEU A 164 14.20 -10.52 5.55
N GLU A 165 12.92 -10.62 5.17
CA GLU A 165 12.34 -9.83 4.08
C GLU A 165 12.40 -8.32 4.36
N LEU A 166 12.15 -7.90 5.61
CA LEU A 166 12.25 -6.49 6.00
C LEU A 166 13.69 -5.97 5.94
N ASN A 167 14.67 -6.77 6.38
CA ASN A 167 16.08 -6.42 6.25
C ASN A 167 16.49 -6.25 4.79
N GLU A 168 16.15 -7.22 3.93
CA GLU A 168 16.43 -7.15 2.50
C GLU A 168 15.78 -5.92 1.86
N LEU A 169 14.53 -5.63 2.20
CA LEU A 169 13.82 -4.45 1.71
C LEU A 169 14.53 -3.15 2.12
N ILE A 170 14.91 -3.00 3.39
CA ILE A 170 15.62 -1.80 3.88
C ILE A 170 16.95 -1.61 3.14
N GLU A 171 17.73 -2.67 2.99
CA GLU A 171 19.00 -2.62 2.25
C GLU A 171 18.78 -2.25 0.77
N ASN A 172 17.74 -2.81 0.15
CA ASN A 172 17.40 -2.47 -1.23
C ASN A 172 17.02 -0.99 -1.39
N LEU A 173 16.33 -0.40 -0.42
CA LEU A 173 15.93 1.01 -0.45
C LEU A 173 17.10 1.97 -0.26
N LYS A 174 18.18 1.55 0.42
CA LYS A 174 19.40 2.35 0.58
C LYS A 174 20.19 2.48 -0.72
N THR A 175 20.12 1.49 -1.61
CA THR A 175 20.96 1.45 -2.83
C THR A 175 20.35 2.12 -4.05
N ILE A 176 19.02 2.28 -4.10
CA ILE A 176 18.33 2.88 -5.25
C ILE A 176 18.42 4.42 -5.27
N SER A 177 18.17 5.01 -6.45
CA SER A 177 18.11 6.47 -6.61
C SER A 177 16.99 7.12 -5.78
N GLU A 178 17.19 8.36 -5.33
CA GLU A 178 16.20 9.14 -4.56
C GLU A 178 14.82 9.17 -5.25
N LYS A 179 14.79 9.37 -6.57
CA LYS A 179 13.53 9.37 -7.35
C LYS A 179 12.79 8.04 -7.21
N ASN A 180 13.47 6.91 -7.44
CA ASN A 180 12.86 5.59 -7.36
C ASN A 180 12.44 5.25 -5.93
N TYR A 181 13.24 5.67 -4.96
CA TYR A 181 12.97 5.51 -3.53
C TYR A 181 11.67 6.19 -3.12
N VAL A 182 11.47 7.45 -3.53
CA VAL A 182 10.23 8.19 -3.26
C VAL A 182 9.02 7.49 -3.89
N ILE A 183 9.12 7.09 -5.17
CA ILE A 183 8.04 6.40 -5.88
C ILE A 183 7.68 5.08 -5.17
N PHE A 184 8.69 4.29 -4.80
CA PHE A 184 8.48 3.03 -4.09
C PHE A 184 7.75 3.26 -2.76
N LEU A 185 8.25 4.16 -1.91
CA LEU A 185 7.65 4.43 -0.60
C LEU A 185 6.21 4.94 -0.70
N GLN A 186 5.94 5.85 -1.64
CA GLN A 186 4.58 6.33 -1.89
C GLN A 186 3.65 5.18 -2.34
N SER A 187 4.16 4.26 -3.15
CA SER A 187 3.39 3.12 -3.66
C SER A 187 3.06 2.13 -2.54
N ILE A 188 4.03 1.78 -1.70
CA ILE A 188 3.77 0.89 -0.55
C ILE A 188 2.95 1.57 0.55
N ARG A 189 2.96 2.91 0.65
CA ARG A 189 2.04 3.66 1.53
C ARG A 189 0.60 3.54 1.07
N LEU A 190 0.33 3.59 -0.24
CA LEU A 190 -1.01 3.33 -0.76
C LEU A 190 -1.47 1.89 -0.41
N LEU A 191 -0.56 0.91 -0.48
CA LEU A 191 -0.85 -0.46 -0.06
C LEU A 191 -1.11 -0.57 1.46
N GLN A 192 -0.29 0.09 2.30
CA GLN A 192 -0.53 0.14 3.75
C GLN A 192 -1.90 0.77 4.06
N LEU A 193 -2.22 1.91 3.44
CA LEU A 193 -3.51 2.58 3.63
C LEU A 193 -4.67 1.68 3.19
N SER A 194 -4.50 0.93 2.09
CA SER A 194 -5.46 -0.10 1.68
C SER A 194 -5.73 -1.11 2.79
N LEU A 195 -4.68 -1.63 3.45
CA LEU A 195 -4.83 -2.56 4.57
C LEU A 195 -5.53 -1.94 5.76
N VAL A 196 -5.21 -0.68 6.08
CA VAL A 196 -5.80 0.08 7.18
C VAL A 196 -7.29 0.34 6.96
N PHE A 197 -7.69 0.72 5.75
CA PHE A 197 -9.08 1.06 5.43
C PHE A 197 -9.96 -0.13 5.09
N LYS A 198 -9.38 -1.33 4.86
CA LYS A 198 -10.11 -2.52 4.39
C LYS A 198 -11.41 -2.79 5.14
N ARG A 199 -11.41 -2.63 6.47
CA ARG A 199 -12.57 -2.86 7.34
C ARG A 199 -13.60 -1.73 7.27
N ASP A 200 -13.13 -0.48 7.23
CA ASP A 200 -13.97 0.70 7.44
C ASP A 200 -14.55 1.25 6.12
N ASP A 201 -13.79 1.16 5.02
CA ASP A 201 -14.21 1.50 3.65
C ASP A 201 -13.49 0.58 2.66
N PHE A 202 -14.15 -0.52 2.32
CA PHE A 202 -13.58 -1.53 1.44
C PHE A 202 -13.36 -1.02 0.02
N GLY A 203 -14.24 -0.14 -0.48
CA GLY A 203 -14.07 0.41 -1.82
C GLY A 203 -12.87 1.33 -1.92
N LEU A 204 -12.66 2.17 -0.92
CA LEU A 204 -11.44 2.97 -0.80
C LEU A 204 -10.21 2.07 -0.69
N ALA A 205 -10.26 1.03 0.13
CA ALA A 205 -9.15 0.10 0.27
C ALA A 205 -8.76 -0.53 -1.07
N TYR A 206 -9.73 -1.12 -1.77
CA TYR A 206 -9.48 -1.74 -3.08
C TYR A 206 -8.93 -0.72 -4.09
N LEU A 207 -9.45 0.51 -4.10
CA LEU A 207 -8.94 1.58 -4.94
C LEU A 207 -7.48 1.94 -4.65
N LEU A 208 -7.12 2.04 -3.36
CA LEU A 208 -5.77 2.36 -2.94
C LEU A 208 -4.79 1.27 -3.38
N LEU A 209 -5.21 0.01 -3.30
CA LEU A 209 -4.43 -1.13 -3.75
C LEU A 209 -4.14 -1.10 -5.26
N ILE A 210 -5.16 -0.85 -6.09
CA ILE A 210 -4.97 -0.68 -7.53
C ILE A 210 -4.08 0.54 -7.83
N SER A 211 -4.25 1.62 -7.07
CA SER A 211 -3.45 2.84 -7.23
C SER A 211 -1.97 2.63 -6.86
N ALA A 212 -1.67 1.74 -5.91
CA ALA A 212 -0.30 1.36 -5.54
C ALA A 212 0.45 0.71 -6.71
N ILE A 213 -0.19 -0.25 -7.39
CA ILE A 213 0.37 -0.91 -8.58
C ILE A 213 0.49 0.09 -9.73
N GLU A 214 -0.53 0.91 -9.96
CA GLU A 214 -0.50 1.93 -11.02
C GLU A 214 0.66 2.92 -10.85
N ALA A 215 0.94 3.36 -9.62
CA ALA A 215 2.01 4.30 -9.33
C ALA A 215 3.39 3.78 -9.78
N VAL A 216 3.70 2.51 -9.53
CA VAL A 216 4.94 1.89 -10.01
C VAL A 216 4.89 1.58 -11.51
N ALA A 217 3.76 1.11 -12.03
CA ALA A 217 3.59 0.75 -13.44
C ALA A 217 3.83 1.94 -14.37
N GLN A 218 3.32 3.13 -14.02
CA GLN A 218 3.54 4.35 -14.80
C GLN A 218 5.00 4.83 -14.80
N ASN A 219 5.77 4.46 -13.78
CA ASN A 219 7.18 4.84 -13.63
C ASN A 219 8.14 3.78 -14.20
N ASN A 220 7.65 2.61 -14.61
CA ASN A 220 8.46 1.58 -15.24
C ASN A 220 8.87 2.00 -16.66
N LYS A 221 10.19 2.06 -16.92
CA LYS A 221 10.76 2.45 -18.22
C LYS A 221 10.37 1.47 -19.34
N ASN A 222 10.17 0.19 -19.04
CA ASN A 222 9.75 -0.80 -20.03
C ASN A 222 8.30 -0.59 -20.47
N SER A 223 7.44 -0.14 -19.56
CA SER A 223 6.03 0.19 -19.83
C SER A 223 5.86 1.44 -20.70
N LEU A 224 6.91 2.26 -20.86
CA LEU A 224 6.93 3.48 -21.67
C LEU A 224 7.34 3.25 -23.14
N LYS A 225 7.49 2.01 -23.60
CA LYS A 225 7.65 1.71 -25.04
C LYS A 225 6.42 2.10 -25.88
N VAL A 226 5.30 2.43 -25.24
CA VAL A 226 4.24 3.23 -25.85
C VAL A 226 4.75 4.67 -25.90
N GLU A 227 5.34 5.06 -27.03
CA GLU A 227 5.80 6.43 -27.32
C GLU A 227 4.71 7.46 -26.96
N ARG A 228 4.72 7.96 -25.71
CA ARG A 228 3.94 9.11 -25.34
C ARG A 228 4.61 10.31 -25.99
N ASN A 229 4.17 10.62 -27.20
CA ASN A 229 4.61 11.75 -28.00
C ASN A 229 4.51 13.06 -27.20
N ILE A 230 5.61 13.44 -26.53
CA ILE A 230 5.81 14.75 -25.87
C ILE A 230 5.50 15.88 -26.86
N ASP A 231 5.80 15.63 -28.13
CA ASP A 231 5.52 16.48 -29.28
C ASP A 231 4.02 16.81 -29.47
N THR A 232 3.13 15.91 -29.07
CA THR A 232 1.68 16.12 -29.18
C THR A 232 1.14 17.10 -28.14
N ARG A 233 1.69 17.12 -26.91
CA ARG A 233 1.26 18.08 -25.86
C ARG A 233 1.65 19.52 -26.16
N LEU A 234 2.82 19.72 -26.77
CA LEU A 234 3.25 21.05 -27.24
C LEU A 234 2.35 21.54 -28.39
N LYS A 235 1.97 20.65 -29.32
CA LYS A 235 1.04 20.95 -30.41
C LYS A 235 -0.38 21.26 -29.91
N GLU A 236 -0.85 20.59 -28.87
CA GLU A 236 -2.18 20.84 -28.29
C GLU A 236 -2.32 22.22 -27.67
N SER A 237 -1.30 22.72 -26.99
CA SER A 237 -1.33 24.08 -26.43
C SER A 237 -1.47 25.10 -27.56
N HIS A 238 -0.74 24.89 -28.65
CA HIS A 238 -0.84 25.71 -29.86
C HIS A 238 -2.20 25.57 -30.56
N TRP A 239 -2.74 24.36 -30.72
CA TRP A 239 -4.06 24.12 -31.31
C TRP A 239 -5.20 24.72 -30.47
N GLN A 240 -5.05 24.73 -29.14
CA GLN A 240 -6.01 25.37 -28.24
C GLN A 240 -6.03 26.90 -28.41
N GLU A 241 -4.89 27.51 -28.72
CA GLU A 241 -4.85 28.95 -29.05
C GLU A 241 -5.43 29.23 -30.43
N LEU A 242 -5.16 28.37 -31.43
CA LEU A 242 -5.67 28.53 -32.79
C LEU A 242 -7.18 28.34 -32.93
N THR A 243 -7.77 27.57 -32.01
CA THR A 243 -9.21 27.24 -32.03
C THR A 243 -10.04 28.29 -31.30
N LYS A 244 -9.44 29.12 -30.44
CA LYS A 244 -10.16 30.17 -29.69
C LYS A 244 -10.86 31.15 -30.63
N GLY A 245 -12.17 31.30 -30.45
CA GLY A 245 -12.98 32.30 -31.16
C GLY A 245 -13.71 31.79 -32.41
N ASP A 246 -13.52 30.53 -32.81
CA ASP A 246 -14.37 29.85 -33.80
C ASP A 246 -15.12 28.68 -33.13
N PRO A 247 -16.43 28.80 -32.91
CA PRO A 247 -17.23 27.78 -32.23
C PRO A 247 -17.13 26.37 -32.85
N SER A 248 -16.96 26.28 -34.18
CA SER A 248 -16.92 25.00 -34.88
C SER A 248 -15.57 24.31 -34.71
N LEU A 249 -14.49 25.09 -34.66
CA LEU A 249 -13.14 24.57 -34.41
C LEU A 249 -12.92 24.25 -32.92
N GLU A 250 -13.54 25.00 -32.01
CA GLU A 250 -13.56 24.67 -30.58
C GLU A 250 -14.25 23.34 -30.32
N GLU A 251 -15.41 23.08 -30.96
CA GLU A 251 -16.13 21.81 -30.85
C GLU A 251 -15.30 20.64 -31.40
N LEU A 252 -14.70 20.81 -32.59
CA LEU A 252 -13.85 19.78 -33.20
C LEU A 252 -12.62 19.46 -32.34
N PHE A 253 -11.99 20.49 -31.77
CA PHE A 253 -10.83 20.31 -30.90
C PHE A 253 -11.19 19.68 -29.55
N ALA A 254 -12.37 19.99 -29.01
CA ALA A 254 -12.91 19.32 -27.83
C ALA A 254 -13.15 17.83 -28.09
N GLU A 255 -13.71 17.46 -29.26
CA GLU A 255 -13.92 16.07 -29.64
C GLU A 255 -12.60 15.32 -29.88
N TYR A 256 -11.61 15.97 -30.51
CA TYR A 256 -10.25 15.44 -30.62
C TYR A 256 -9.65 15.13 -29.24
N LYS A 257 -9.72 16.08 -28.30
CA LYS A 257 -9.26 15.88 -26.91
C LYS A 257 -10.00 14.71 -26.26
N ARG A 258 -11.32 14.61 -26.44
CA ARG A 258 -12.14 13.52 -25.89
C ARG A 258 -11.66 12.15 -26.39
N ILE A 259 -11.45 12.00 -27.70
CA ILE A 259 -10.95 10.77 -28.33
C ILE A 259 -9.53 10.46 -27.83
N ARG A 260 -8.65 11.46 -27.75
CA ARG A 260 -7.28 11.29 -27.28
C ARG A 260 -7.23 10.89 -25.80
N HIS A 261 -8.04 11.50 -24.94
CA HIS A 261 -8.14 11.11 -23.53
C HIS A 261 -8.68 9.68 -23.37
N ALA A 262 -9.62 9.25 -24.22
CA ALA A 262 -10.06 7.85 -24.24
C ALA A 262 -8.90 6.89 -24.62
N ASN A 263 -8.05 7.29 -25.57
CA ASN A 263 -6.85 6.54 -25.93
C ASN A 263 -5.79 6.53 -24.82
N ASP A 264 -5.62 7.63 -24.08
CA ASP A 264 -4.70 7.70 -22.92
C ASP A 264 -5.16 6.76 -21.80
N LYS A 265 -6.47 6.66 -21.53
CA LYS A 265 -7.03 5.72 -20.55
C LYS A 265 -6.80 4.26 -20.97
N LYS A 266 -6.97 3.96 -22.27
CA LYS A 266 -6.65 2.64 -22.82
C LYS A 266 -5.15 2.32 -22.64
N ALA A 267 -4.27 3.29 -22.94
CA ALA A 267 -2.83 3.15 -22.74
C ALA A 267 -2.45 2.94 -21.27
N LEU A 268 -3.10 3.62 -20.32
CA LEU A 268 -2.88 3.39 -18.88
C LEU A 268 -3.33 2.01 -18.42
N THR A 269 -4.48 1.54 -18.94
CA THR A 269 -5.01 0.21 -18.65
C THR A 269 -4.05 -0.88 -19.17
N ASP A 270 -3.49 -0.67 -20.36
CA ASP A 270 -2.50 -1.57 -20.96
C ASP A 270 -1.18 -1.55 -20.16
N ILE A 271 -0.65 -0.37 -19.82
CA ILE A 271 0.55 -0.22 -18.96
C ILE A 271 0.39 -0.96 -17.62
N PHE A 272 -0.75 -0.78 -16.95
CA PHE A 272 -1.05 -1.43 -15.69
C PHE A 272 -1.08 -2.96 -15.84
N THR A 273 -1.73 -3.44 -16.90
CA THR A 273 -1.87 -4.88 -17.15
C THR A 273 -0.53 -5.51 -17.50
N ASP A 274 0.23 -4.89 -18.40
CA ASP A 274 1.54 -5.38 -18.82
C ASP A 274 2.51 -5.43 -17.64
N PHE A 275 2.49 -4.42 -16.77
CA PHE A 275 3.29 -4.41 -15.55
C PHE A 275 2.98 -5.59 -14.62
N ILE A 276 1.69 -5.87 -14.37
CA ILE A 276 1.30 -7.04 -13.56
C ILE A 276 1.82 -8.33 -14.19
N PHE A 277 1.62 -8.53 -15.49
CA PHE A 277 2.03 -9.76 -16.17
C PHE A 277 3.56 -9.89 -16.32
N GLU A 278 4.31 -8.78 -16.25
CA GLU A 278 5.78 -8.78 -16.22
C GLU A 278 6.31 -9.15 -14.82
N PHE A 279 5.79 -8.52 -13.76
CA PHE A 279 6.38 -8.60 -12.41
C PHE A 279 5.64 -9.52 -11.43
N ALA A 280 4.42 -9.92 -11.74
CA ALA A 280 3.65 -10.90 -11.01
C ALA A 280 2.87 -11.77 -12.01
N PRO A 281 3.56 -12.66 -12.75
CA PRO A 281 2.93 -13.41 -13.84
C PRO A 281 1.92 -14.44 -13.28
N PRO A 282 0.84 -14.80 -14.00
CA PRO A 282 -0.24 -15.62 -13.46
C PRO A 282 0.16 -16.99 -12.89
N GLU A 283 1.28 -17.54 -13.37
CA GLU A 283 1.82 -18.83 -12.96
C GLU A 283 2.17 -18.87 -11.46
N ILE A 284 2.38 -17.71 -10.82
CA ILE A 284 2.66 -17.62 -9.38
C ILE A 284 1.46 -17.19 -8.54
N TRP A 285 0.31 -16.85 -9.14
CA TRP A 285 -0.84 -16.27 -8.42
C TRP A 285 -1.45 -17.20 -7.37
N GLU A 286 -1.31 -18.51 -7.55
CA GLU A 286 -1.80 -19.47 -6.56
C GLU A 286 -0.97 -19.47 -5.27
N ASN A 287 0.33 -19.15 -5.39
CA ASN A 287 1.29 -19.20 -4.29
C ASN A 287 1.36 -17.89 -3.50
N ILE A 288 0.96 -16.76 -4.10
CA ILE A 288 0.99 -15.44 -3.46
C ILE A 288 -0.24 -15.19 -2.56
N VAL A 289 -1.29 -16.00 -2.69
CA VAL A 289 -2.49 -15.91 -1.83
C VAL A 289 -2.39 -16.95 -0.72
N ILE A 290 -2.05 -16.49 0.48
CA ILE A 290 -2.10 -17.31 1.70
C ILE A 290 -3.56 -17.46 2.10
N SER A 291 -4.04 -18.71 2.21
CA SER A 291 -5.39 -18.98 2.72
C SER A 291 -5.45 -18.51 4.18
N ARG A 292 -6.37 -17.59 4.49
CA ARG A 292 -6.56 -17.10 5.88
C ARG A 292 -7.25 -18.11 6.79
N TYR A 293 -7.83 -19.17 6.21
CA TYR A 293 -8.58 -20.19 6.93
C TYR A 293 -7.96 -21.57 6.64
N ASP A 294 -6.89 -21.92 7.36
CA ASP A 294 -6.34 -23.29 7.40
C ASP A 294 -7.42 -24.33 7.78
N TRP A 295 -8.51 -23.91 8.45
CA TRP A 295 -9.60 -24.79 8.90
C TRP A 295 -10.54 -25.21 7.77
N ASN A 296 -10.43 -24.60 6.59
CA ASN A 296 -11.25 -24.88 5.40
C ASN A 296 -10.44 -25.51 4.25
N GLU A 297 -9.32 -26.17 4.53
CA GLU A 297 -8.82 -27.25 3.64
C GLU A 297 -9.73 -28.50 3.68
N TYR A 298 -11.03 -28.33 3.97
CA TYR A 298 -11.99 -29.28 3.43
C TYR A 298 -11.86 -29.19 1.91
N PRO A 299 -11.77 -30.32 1.19
CA PRO A 299 -11.79 -30.34 -0.25
C PRO A 299 -13.22 -30.00 -0.68
N TYR A 300 -13.63 -28.75 -0.49
CA TYR A 300 -14.71 -28.18 -1.24
C TYR A 300 -14.14 -28.01 -2.65
N ASP A 301 -14.20 -29.10 -3.40
CA ASP A 301 -14.18 -29.10 -4.86
C ASP A 301 -15.46 -28.38 -5.31
N SER A 302 -15.53 -27.08 -5.00
CA SER A 302 -16.49 -26.20 -5.59
C SER A 302 -16.02 -26.09 -7.02
N SER A 303 -16.59 -26.92 -7.89
CA SER A 303 -16.49 -26.83 -9.35
C SER A 303 -16.82 -25.43 -9.90
N SER A 304 -17.26 -24.51 -9.03
CA SER A 304 -17.51 -23.09 -9.24
C SER A 304 -16.32 -22.15 -8.97
N GLU A 305 -15.25 -22.57 -8.30
CA GLU A 305 -14.12 -21.67 -8.01
C GLU A 305 -13.21 -21.50 -9.25
N PHE A 306 -12.99 -20.25 -9.64
CA PHE A 306 -12.08 -19.91 -10.72
C PHE A 306 -10.63 -19.93 -10.19
N HIS A 307 -9.80 -20.83 -10.72
CA HIS A 307 -8.37 -20.88 -10.39
C HIS A 307 -7.55 -20.19 -11.48
N PRO A 308 -6.56 -19.33 -11.14
CA PRO A 308 -5.67 -18.73 -12.12
C PRO A 308 -5.02 -19.75 -13.07
N SER A 309 -4.58 -20.90 -12.55
CA SER A 309 -3.93 -21.95 -13.35
C SER A 309 -4.86 -22.64 -14.36
N LYS A 310 -6.18 -22.59 -14.15
CA LYS A 310 -7.19 -23.22 -15.00
C LYS A 310 -7.77 -22.26 -16.05
N MET A 311 -7.39 -20.98 -16.01
CA MET A 311 -7.93 -19.93 -16.89
C MET A 311 -7.01 -19.67 -18.08
N GLN A 312 -7.60 -19.29 -19.22
CA GLN A 312 -6.81 -18.86 -20.36
C GLN A 312 -6.18 -17.49 -20.07
N LYS A 313 -4.95 -17.28 -20.54
CA LYS A 313 -4.21 -16.02 -20.35
C LYS A 313 -5.02 -14.79 -20.79
N ASN A 314 -5.75 -14.90 -21.91
CA ASN A 314 -6.57 -13.81 -22.43
C ASN A 314 -7.74 -13.44 -21.50
N ASP A 315 -8.32 -14.42 -20.79
CA ASP A 315 -9.38 -14.16 -19.82
C ASP A 315 -8.84 -13.43 -18.60
N LEU A 316 -7.67 -13.85 -18.12
CA LEU A 316 -6.96 -13.18 -17.02
C LEU A 316 -6.61 -11.73 -17.38
N ILE A 317 -6.10 -11.50 -18.60
CA ILE A 317 -5.84 -10.13 -19.12
C ILE A 317 -7.14 -9.32 -19.10
N SER A 318 -8.24 -9.88 -19.59
CA SER A 318 -9.54 -9.21 -19.62
C SER A 318 -10.02 -8.82 -18.21
N ILE A 319 -9.88 -9.72 -17.23
CA ILE A 319 -10.24 -9.48 -15.83
C ILE A 319 -9.41 -8.36 -15.21
N ILE A 320 -8.10 -8.37 -15.41
CA ILE A 320 -7.20 -7.32 -14.89
C ILE A 320 -7.50 -5.96 -15.54
N LYS A 321 -7.73 -5.92 -16.85
CA LYS A 321 -8.13 -4.68 -17.55
C LYS A 321 -9.44 -4.12 -17.00
N LYS A 322 -10.43 -4.98 -16.76
CA LYS A 322 -11.71 -4.59 -16.15
C LYS A 322 -11.52 -4.04 -14.74
N THR A 323 -10.66 -4.65 -13.94
CA THR A 323 -10.33 -4.19 -12.57
C THR A 323 -9.82 -2.74 -12.57
N TYR A 324 -8.90 -2.41 -13.47
CA TYR A 324 -8.42 -1.03 -13.65
C TYR A 324 -9.53 -0.10 -14.15
N ALA A 325 -10.34 -0.55 -15.12
CA ALA A 325 -11.46 0.22 -15.65
C ALA A 325 -12.49 0.54 -14.57
N TYR A 326 -12.73 -0.39 -13.62
CA TYR A 326 -13.60 -0.16 -12.48
C TYR A 326 -13.03 0.89 -11.54
N ARG A 327 -11.76 0.79 -11.14
CA ARG A 327 -11.12 1.86 -10.36
C ARG A 327 -11.27 3.22 -11.03
N SER A 328 -11.02 3.34 -12.33
CA SER A 328 -11.20 4.62 -13.03
C SER A 328 -12.67 5.06 -13.13
N GLY A 329 -13.59 4.17 -13.50
CA GLY A 329 -15.00 4.51 -13.74
C GLY A 329 -15.78 4.80 -12.46
N PHE A 330 -15.59 3.99 -11.42
CA PHE A 330 -16.31 4.10 -10.15
C PHE A 330 -15.88 5.35 -9.35
N VAL A 331 -14.61 5.74 -9.43
CA VAL A 331 -14.12 7.01 -8.86
C VAL A 331 -14.81 8.21 -9.47
N HIS A 332 -14.86 8.28 -10.80
CA HIS A 332 -15.51 9.40 -11.49
C HIS A 332 -17.02 9.44 -11.24
N ALA A 333 -17.63 8.29 -10.94
CA ALA A 333 -19.05 8.16 -10.66
C ALA A 333 -19.42 8.26 -9.16
N GLY A 334 -18.43 8.33 -8.25
CA GLY A 334 -18.66 8.29 -6.80
C GLY A 334 -19.33 6.99 -6.31
N LYS A 335 -19.09 5.87 -7.00
CA LYS A 335 -19.70 4.57 -6.69
C LYS A 335 -18.69 3.65 -6.00
N GLN A 336 -19.18 2.78 -5.13
CA GLN A 336 -18.39 1.69 -4.54
C GLN A 336 -18.05 0.65 -5.63
N PRO A 337 -16.83 0.07 -5.64
CA PRO A 337 -16.45 -0.95 -6.61
C PRO A 337 -17.37 -2.16 -6.48
N PRO A 338 -17.43 -3.03 -7.51
CA PRO A 338 -18.49 -4.04 -7.61
C PRO A 338 -18.35 -5.19 -6.58
N HIS A 339 -17.30 -5.17 -5.76
CA HIS A 339 -17.07 -6.16 -4.72
C HIS A 339 -18.12 -6.07 -3.62
N THR A 340 -18.72 -7.20 -3.28
CA THR A 340 -19.82 -7.30 -2.33
C THR A 340 -19.38 -7.76 -0.94
N ASP A 341 -18.19 -8.35 -0.82
CA ASP A 341 -17.68 -8.92 0.42
C ASP A 341 -16.19 -8.60 0.62
N PRO A 342 -15.77 -7.93 1.71
CA PRO A 342 -14.36 -7.71 2.02
C PRO A 342 -13.59 -8.99 2.39
N GLN A 343 -14.30 -10.09 2.65
CA GLN A 343 -13.76 -11.41 2.94
C GLN A 343 -14.54 -12.45 2.14
N SER A 344 -14.18 -12.68 0.87
CA SER A 344 -14.74 -13.79 0.11
C SER A 344 -14.33 -15.13 0.75
N ILE A 345 -15.15 -15.64 1.68
CA ILE A 345 -14.93 -16.89 2.42
C ILE A 345 -14.92 -18.10 1.46
N TYR A 346 -15.59 -17.97 0.32
CA TYR A 346 -15.85 -19.06 -0.62
C TYR A 346 -15.06 -19.01 -1.92
N ASN A 347 -14.40 -17.89 -2.23
CA ASN A 347 -13.52 -17.78 -3.39
C ASN A 347 -12.20 -17.15 -2.99
N LYS A 348 -11.12 -17.92 -3.14
CA LYS A 348 -9.75 -17.52 -2.81
C LYS A 348 -9.20 -16.50 -3.81
N PHE A 349 -9.51 -16.66 -5.10
CA PHE A 349 -8.86 -15.91 -6.18
C PHE A 349 -9.77 -14.91 -6.88
N PHE A 350 -10.98 -15.32 -7.28
CA PHE A 350 -11.90 -14.47 -8.02
C PHE A 350 -13.32 -14.53 -7.46
N GLU A 351 -13.96 -13.37 -7.38
CA GLU A 351 -15.37 -13.23 -7.03
C GLU A 351 -16.21 -13.18 -8.29
N THR A 352 -17.35 -13.89 -8.29
CA THR A 352 -18.37 -13.76 -9.34
C THR A 352 -19.55 -12.96 -8.81
N ILE A 353 -19.70 -11.73 -9.29
CA ILE A 353 -20.81 -10.85 -8.97
C ILE A 353 -21.90 -11.05 -10.01
N GLN A 354 -23.13 -11.26 -9.57
CA GLN A 354 -24.30 -11.46 -10.43
C GLN A 354 -25.20 -10.25 -10.36
N PHE A 355 -25.40 -9.57 -11.48
CA PHE A 355 -26.39 -8.50 -11.60
C PHE A 355 -27.70 -9.11 -12.13
N SER A 356 -28.81 -8.89 -11.42
CA SER A 356 -30.15 -9.21 -11.90
C SER A 356 -30.84 -7.92 -12.31
N GLU A 357 -30.90 -7.66 -13.62
CA GLU A 357 -31.74 -6.60 -14.17
C GLU A 357 -33.15 -7.15 -14.39
N THR A 358 -34.02 -7.03 -13.38
CA THR A 358 -35.47 -7.32 -13.45
C THR A 358 -35.88 -8.75 -13.85
N GLN A 359 -37.19 -9.03 -13.74
CA GLN A 359 -37.79 -10.38 -13.77
C GLN A 359 -37.58 -11.19 -15.07
N ASP A 360 -37.04 -10.59 -16.14
CA ASP A 360 -36.78 -11.27 -17.42
C ASP A 360 -35.30 -11.19 -17.83
N LYS A 361 -34.53 -12.12 -17.24
CA LYS A 361 -33.36 -12.83 -17.80
C LYS A 361 -32.35 -12.03 -18.66
N THR A 362 -31.43 -11.35 -17.98
CA THR A 362 -29.99 -11.43 -18.28
C THR A 362 -29.21 -11.38 -16.98
N ILE A 363 -28.56 -12.49 -16.60
CA ILE A 363 -27.64 -12.52 -15.46
C ILE A 363 -26.28 -12.10 -16.00
N GLU A 364 -25.88 -10.85 -15.77
CA GLU A 364 -24.51 -10.45 -16.07
C GLU A 364 -23.61 -11.00 -14.96
N LYS A 365 -22.71 -11.92 -15.32
CA LYS A 365 -21.70 -12.47 -14.42
C LYS A 365 -20.42 -11.68 -14.60
N LEU A 366 -20.07 -10.91 -13.59
CA LEU A 366 -18.80 -10.22 -13.52
C LEU A 366 -17.81 -11.03 -12.68
N VAL A 367 -16.66 -11.38 -13.26
CA VAL A 367 -15.55 -12.01 -12.54
C VAL A 367 -14.51 -10.94 -12.21
N THR A 368 -14.22 -10.75 -10.93
CA THR A 368 -13.21 -9.80 -10.43
C THR A 368 -12.21 -10.46 -9.50
N PRO A 369 -10.93 -10.05 -9.49
CA PRO A 369 -9.95 -10.55 -8.51
C PRO A 369 -10.37 -10.18 -7.09
N THR A 370 -10.22 -11.12 -6.14
CA THR A 370 -10.39 -10.84 -4.71
C THR A 370 -9.40 -9.79 -4.23
N TYR A 371 -9.68 -9.16 -3.09
CA TYR A 371 -8.73 -8.26 -2.45
C TYR A 371 -7.41 -8.96 -2.14
N GLU A 372 -7.46 -10.20 -1.64
CA GLU A 372 -6.31 -11.03 -1.30
C GLU A 372 -5.44 -11.31 -2.53
N LEU A 373 -6.05 -11.66 -3.67
CA LEU A 373 -5.31 -11.85 -4.92
C LEU A 373 -4.62 -10.56 -5.36
N MET A 374 -5.34 -9.43 -5.37
CA MET A 374 -4.73 -8.15 -5.74
C MET A 374 -3.65 -7.71 -4.74
N LEU A 375 -3.79 -8.05 -3.46
CA LEU A 375 -2.80 -7.72 -2.44
C LEU A 375 -1.51 -8.50 -2.65
N GLY A 376 -1.62 -9.81 -2.92
CA GLY A 376 -0.49 -10.64 -3.32
C GLY A 376 0.17 -10.12 -4.60
N ILE A 377 -0.62 -9.83 -5.64
CA ILE A 377 -0.12 -9.26 -6.90
C ILE A 377 0.60 -7.94 -6.65
N ALA A 378 0.05 -7.05 -5.82
CA ALA A 378 0.67 -5.77 -5.51
C ALA A 378 2.02 -5.95 -4.80
N LYS A 379 2.07 -6.76 -3.72
CA LYS A 379 3.32 -7.06 -3.02
C LYS A 379 4.36 -7.61 -3.98
N THR A 380 4.00 -8.66 -4.73
CA THR A 380 4.95 -9.33 -5.62
C THR A 380 5.43 -8.42 -6.75
N SER A 381 4.52 -7.74 -7.45
CA SER A 381 4.89 -6.91 -8.59
C SER A 381 5.73 -5.69 -8.18
N ILE A 382 5.40 -5.04 -7.06
CA ILE A 382 6.17 -3.91 -6.53
C ILE A 382 7.56 -4.37 -6.06
N SER A 383 7.66 -5.50 -5.36
CA SER A 383 8.94 -6.07 -4.91
C SER A 383 9.83 -6.49 -6.08
N GLN A 384 9.28 -7.18 -7.08
CA GLN A 384 10.05 -7.60 -8.25
C GLN A 384 10.51 -6.40 -9.07
N TRP A 385 9.67 -5.36 -9.20
CA TRP A 385 10.08 -4.10 -9.82
C TRP A 385 11.25 -3.46 -9.09
N LEU A 386 11.22 -3.36 -7.75
CA LEU A 386 12.32 -2.83 -6.95
C LEU A 386 13.65 -3.55 -7.25
N LEU A 387 13.64 -4.88 -7.32
CA LEU A 387 14.83 -5.68 -7.62
C LEU A 387 15.42 -5.38 -9.01
N THR A 388 14.61 -4.95 -9.98
CA THR A 388 15.14 -4.53 -11.30
C THR A 388 15.84 -3.18 -11.26
N LEU A 389 15.51 -2.31 -10.30
CA LEU A 389 16.12 -0.99 -10.17
C LEU A 389 17.54 -1.04 -9.59
N GLN A 390 17.96 -2.20 -9.06
CA GLN A 390 19.29 -2.41 -8.51
C GLN A 390 20.30 -2.91 -9.55
N LYS A 391 19.81 -3.41 -10.70
CA LYS A 391 20.65 -4.01 -11.75
C LYS A 391 21.23 -2.96 -12.72
N TYR A 392 21.00 -1.68 -12.45
CA TYR A 392 21.44 -0.51 -13.22
C TYR A 392 21.87 0.60 -12.27
#